data_AF-A0A559MKA1-F1
#
_entry.id   AF-A0A559MKA1-F1
#
_cell.length_a   1.000
_cell.length_b   1.000
_cell.length_c   1.000
_cell.angle_alpha   90.00
_cell.angle_beta   90.00
_cell.angle_gamma   90.00
#
_symmetry.space_group_name_H-M   'P 1'
#
loop_
_entity.id
_entity.type
_entity.pdbx_description
1 polymer ?
#
loop_
_entity_poly.entity_id
_entity_poly.type
_entity_poly.pdbx_seq_one_letter_code
_entity_poly.pdbx_strand_id
1 'polypeptide(L)'
;MFNILADAYRANSQDQWISHLLERLAQAEERKGGLSPTGEIDEQRTDQDNSGSEWSFSNNDLPTPLSPSRTINSSHLLSPPVQNDAFQGNPTPRISLEKTYFEKSETPGSHQELTPITQEQRARYVKRTPFSCEESQPPLPDLLFVAKPTEPGEIMPFLEFFFQYPVTLFPIICDIATYAMASTIVSTGFQDDLPSCLILLTLSLSKAYKASASQESGLSDFQRAIYLLTRLSARYTLEYAQAQVLAALFLFKKGRVLGFYSYLHAGCTTLYTMIMRDERSGLEKNSEDTKTTLRLYWITYNLERDLNSEIDSFPKSLLYLLEHRLQLPLGCDEPNTTHLMAPVRNTYTFFLAEMSLKAIIARILTTPNLEHSIQKTFHGTVEMSPLIQEFQTQLEKWEISVPAFLGWFPEPNRGMISPVGARLKLLYWFARFSLFKPLVARVLGESSCTLPLLGWTAFREGLLGGLNMVKGAVEEESDIDVIMGNR
;
A
#
# COMPACT_ATOMS: atom_id res chain seq x y z
N MET A 1 -18.73 -14.29 -10.12
CA MET A 1 -18.13 -12.94 -10.27
C MET A 1 -17.43 -12.77 -11.63
N PHE A 2 -16.62 -13.72 -12.13
CA PHE A 2 -15.91 -13.59 -13.42
C PHE A 2 -16.81 -13.48 -14.68
N ASN A 3 -17.94 -14.20 -14.77
CA ASN A 3 -18.87 -14.02 -15.91
C ASN A 3 -19.73 -12.76 -15.76
N ILE A 4 -20.08 -12.37 -14.53
CA ILE A 4 -20.86 -11.15 -14.24
C ILE A 4 -20.02 -9.89 -14.48
N LEU A 5 -18.74 -9.91 -14.12
CA LEU A 5 -17.78 -8.84 -14.44
C LEU A 5 -17.38 -8.86 -15.92
N ALA A 6 -17.33 -10.02 -16.58
CA ALA A 6 -17.01 -10.10 -18.02
C ALA A 6 -18.16 -9.66 -18.93
N ASP A 7 -19.42 -9.92 -18.53
CA ASP A 7 -20.60 -9.44 -19.24
C ASP A 7 -20.86 -7.95 -18.96
N ALA A 8 -20.54 -7.45 -17.75
CA ALA A 8 -20.53 -6.02 -17.44
C ALA A 8 -19.39 -5.24 -18.14
N TYR A 9 -18.27 -5.91 -18.48
CA TYR A 9 -17.13 -5.32 -19.20
C TYR A 9 -17.42 -5.11 -20.71
N ARG A 10 -18.47 -5.72 -21.27
CA ARG A 10 -18.89 -5.49 -22.66
C ARG A 10 -19.80 -4.26 -22.83
N ALA A 11 -20.29 -3.70 -21.75
CA ALA A 11 -21.24 -2.58 -21.73
C ALA A 11 -20.48 -1.24 -21.75
N ASN A 12 -20.48 -0.58 -22.90
CA ASN A 12 -19.56 0.50 -23.27
C ASN A 12 -19.98 1.89 -22.74
N SER A 13 -20.49 1.97 -21.51
CA SER A 13 -20.91 3.23 -20.89
C SER A 13 -20.86 3.15 -19.37
N GLN A 14 -20.24 4.15 -18.74
CA GLN A 14 -20.17 4.36 -17.29
C GLN A 14 -21.57 4.33 -16.63
N ASP A 15 -22.61 4.73 -17.36
CA ASP A 15 -23.99 4.71 -16.89
C ASP A 15 -24.57 3.29 -16.81
N GLN A 16 -24.11 2.34 -17.65
CA GLN A 16 -24.62 0.96 -17.67
C GLN A 16 -24.11 0.13 -16.49
N TRP A 17 -22.87 0.36 -16.04
CA TRP A 17 -22.34 -0.28 -14.84
C TRP A 17 -23.02 0.25 -13.57
N ILE A 18 -23.19 1.57 -13.45
CA ILE A 18 -23.90 2.20 -12.33
C ILE A 18 -25.35 1.72 -12.29
N SER A 19 -26.05 1.67 -13.42
CA SER A 19 -27.44 1.18 -13.48
C SER A 19 -27.56 -0.31 -13.13
N HIS A 20 -26.63 -1.18 -13.54
CA HIS A 20 -26.66 -2.60 -13.14
C HIS A 20 -26.36 -2.80 -11.64
N LEU A 21 -25.46 -1.99 -11.06
CA LEU A 21 -25.16 -2.03 -9.63
C LEU A 21 -26.34 -1.46 -8.80
N LEU A 22 -26.96 -0.38 -9.28
CA LEU A 22 -28.19 0.18 -8.73
C LEU A 22 -29.38 -0.77 -8.87
N GLU A 23 -29.49 -1.52 -9.96
CA GLU A 23 -30.53 -2.54 -10.15
C GLU A 23 -30.38 -3.68 -9.15
N ARG A 24 -29.14 -4.15 -8.91
CA ARG A 24 -28.85 -5.18 -7.89
C ARG A 24 -29.07 -4.68 -6.48
N LEU A 25 -28.76 -3.41 -6.20
CA LEU A 25 -29.05 -2.74 -4.93
C LEU A 25 -30.56 -2.55 -4.73
N ALA A 26 -31.28 -2.14 -5.77
CA ALA A 26 -32.74 -1.99 -5.76
C ALA A 26 -33.44 -3.34 -5.54
N GLN A 27 -32.96 -4.42 -6.17
CA GLN A 27 -33.44 -5.78 -5.91
C GLN A 27 -33.18 -6.24 -4.46
N ALA A 28 -32.10 -5.75 -3.83
CA ALA A 28 -31.84 -6.01 -2.42
C ALA A 28 -32.74 -5.16 -1.50
N GLU A 29 -33.08 -3.94 -1.89
CA GLU A 29 -34.02 -3.07 -1.17
C GLU A 29 -35.48 -3.52 -1.31
N GLU A 30 -35.90 -4.04 -2.46
CA GLU A 30 -37.24 -4.59 -2.67
C GLU A 30 -37.50 -5.82 -1.78
N ARG A 31 -36.45 -6.61 -1.52
CA ARG A 31 -36.48 -7.72 -0.53
C ARG A 31 -36.63 -7.24 0.92
N LYS A 32 -36.23 -6.00 1.22
CA LYS A 32 -36.47 -5.37 2.53
C LYS A 32 -37.95 -5.01 2.71
N GLY A 33 -38.65 -4.65 1.62
CA GLY A 33 -40.09 -4.37 1.62
C GLY A 33 -40.97 -5.60 1.85
N GLY A 34 -40.48 -6.80 1.48
CA GLY A 34 -41.15 -8.08 1.75
C GLY A 34 -41.06 -8.57 3.20
N LEU A 35 -40.31 -7.89 4.06
CA LEU A 35 -40.15 -8.19 5.48
C LEU A 35 -40.85 -7.12 6.34
N SER A 36 -42.15 -6.93 6.12
CA SER A 36 -43.02 -6.32 7.12
C SER A 36 -43.56 -7.44 8.04
N PRO A 37 -43.61 -7.25 9.37
CA PRO A 37 -44.01 -8.31 10.29
C PRO A 37 -45.52 -8.55 10.15
N THR A 38 -45.91 -9.59 9.42
CA THR A 38 -47.22 -10.22 9.60
C THR A 38 -47.21 -10.99 10.91
N GLY A 39 -47.37 -10.25 12.00
CA GLY A 39 -47.82 -10.76 13.29
C GLY A 39 -49.21 -10.20 13.56
N GLU A 40 -50.24 -10.88 13.05
CA GLU A 40 -51.57 -10.81 13.66
C GLU A 40 -51.41 -11.28 15.12
N ILE A 41 -51.56 -10.35 16.07
CA ILE A 41 -51.70 -10.70 17.48
C ILE A 41 -53.16 -10.48 17.84
N ASP A 42 -53.78 -11.62 18.11
CA ASP A 42 -55.11 -11.83 18.66
C ASP A 42 -55.34 -11.01 19.94
N GLU A 43 -56.50 -10.37 20.02
CA GLU A 43 -56.99 -9.65 21.20
C GLU A 43 -57.36 -10.65 22.33
N GLN A 44 -56.55 -10.75 23.38
CA GLN A 44 -57.05 -11.15 24.71
C GLN A 44 -56.45 -10.33 25.86
N ARG A 45 -57.23 -9.30 26.18
CA ARG A 45 -57.55 -8.73 27.50
C ARG A 45 -57.04 -9.51 28.74
N THR A 46 -56.20 -8.87 29.54
CA THR A 46 -56.32 -8.89 31.02
C THR A 46 -55.64 -7.67 31.64
N ASP A 47 -56.39 -6.99 32.51
CA ASP A 47 -56.01 -5.86 33.36
C ASP A 47 -54.97 -6.27 34.43
N GLN A 48 -54.01 -5.40 34.76
CA GLN A 48 -53.74 -4.95 36.14
C GLN A 48 -52.53 -3.99 36.27
N ASP A 49 -52.86 -2.77 36.72
CA ASP A 49 -52.23 -1.96 37.77
C ASP A 49 -50.71 -1.68 37.85
N ASN A 50 -50.39 -0.40 37.54
CA ASN A 50 -50.03 0.67 38.48
C ASN A 50 -48.58 0.79 39.05
N SER A 51 -48.22 2.07 39.28
CA SER A 51 -46.98 2.68 39.79
C SER A 51 -45.81 2.74 38.79
N GLY A 52 -45.21 3.88 38.44
CA GLY A 52 -45.19 5.22 39.02
C GLY A 52 -43.82 5.47 39.65
N SER A 53 -42.89 6.06 38.90
CA SER A 53 -41.81 6.87 39.49
C SER A 53 -41.15 7.78 38.46
N GLU A 54 -41.15 9.05 38.83
CA GLU A 54 -40.66 10.24 38.16
C GLU A 54 -39.13 10.24 38.07
N TRP A 55 -38.59 10.70 36.94
CA TRP A 55 -37.17 11.05 36.80
C TRP A 55 -37.05 12.57 36.82
N SER A 56 -36.50 13.10 37.91
CA SER A 56 -36.13 14.50 38.07
C SER A 56 -34.66 14.71 37.67
N PHE A 57 -34.43 15.79 36.92
CA PHE A 57 -33.12 16.33 36.58
C PHE A 57 -32.49 17.02 37.80
N SER A 58 -31.17 16.88 37.97
CA SER A 58 -30.35 17.88 38.65
C SER A 58 -28.90 17.88 38.15
N ASN A 59 -28.43 19.10 37.92
CA ASN A 59 -27.12 19.51 37.42
C ASN A 59 -26.09 19.62 38.56
N ASN A 60 -24.82 19.69 38.12
CA ASN A 60 -23.61 20.20 38.79
C ASN A 60 -22.83 19.24 39.70
N ASP A 61 -21.60 18.87 39.29
CA ASP A 61 -20.38 19.56 39.74
C ASP A 61 -19.11 18.94 39.11
N LEU A 62 -18.20 19.82 38.64
CA LEU A 62 -16.80 19.50 38.33
C LEU A 62 -15.99 19.37 39.65
N PRO A 63 -14.93 18.54 39.69
CA PRO A 63 -13.59 19.13 39.70
C PRO A 63 -12.50 18.35 38.93
N THR A 64 -11.47 19.10 38.54
CA THR A 64 -10.24 18.75 37.81
C THR A 64 -9.20 17.99 38.68
N PRO A 65 -8.01 17.58 38.18
CA PRO A 65 -7.61 16.18 38.13
C PRO A 65 -6.44 15.82 39.06
N LEU A 66 -6.33 14.54 39.41
CA LEU A 66 -5.11 13.94 39.97
C LEU A 66 -4.83 12.60 39.26
N SER A 67 -3.71 12.54 38.55
CA SER A 67 -3.06 11.30 38.10
C SER A 67 -2.62 10.47 39.31
N PRO A 68 -2.54 9.13 39.20
CA PRO A 68 -1.26 8.56 38.78
C PRO A 68 -1.34 7.27 37.92
N SER A 69 -0.35 7.20 37.03
CA SER A 69 0.38 6.06 36.49
C SER A 69 0.01 4.64 36.97
N ARG A 70 -0.37 3.78 36.03
CA ARG A 70 0.00 2.34 36.01
C ARG A 70 -0.04 1.83 34.57
N THR A 71 1.14 1.67 33.99
CA THR A 71 1.42 0.98 32.73
C THR A 71 1.19 -0.52 32.92
N ILE A 72 0.29 -1.11 32.13
CA ILE A 72 0.17 -2.55 31.94
C ILE A 72 0.77 -2.89 30.57
N ASN A 73 1.92 -3.55 30.59
CA ASN A 73 2.60 -4.11 29.42
C ASN A 73 1.71 -5.16 28.75
N SER A 74 1.36 -4.93 27.48
CA SER A 74 0.67 -5.89 26.61
C SER A 74 1.58 -6.21 25.43
N SER A 75 2.53 -7.12 25.64
CA SER A 75 3.51 -7.53 24.62
C SER A 75 3.65 -9.05 24.58
N HIS A 76 2.56 -9.77 24.30
CA HIS A 76 2.59 -11.22 24.02
C HIS A 76 1.33 -11.64 23.23
N LEU A 77 1.24 -11.34 21.93
CA LEU A 77 0.13 -11.85 21.10
C LEU A 77 0.47 -12.23 19.65
N LEU A 78 1.74 -12.41 19.29
CA LEU A 78 2.09 -12.81 17.92
C LEU A 78 3.28 -13.78 17.90
N SER A 79 3.01 -15.09 17.96
CA SER A 79 3.95 -16.15 17.53
C SER A 79 3.22 -17.47 17.31
N PRO A 80 3.24 -18.05 16.10
CA PRO A 80 3.04 -19.47 15.87
C PRO A 80 4.35 -20.19 15.44
N PRO A 81 4.43 -21.54 15.58
CA PRO A 81 5.67 -22.31 15.47
C PRO A 81 6.03 -22.70 14.01
N VAL A 82 7.34 -22.86 13.78
CA VAL A 82 7.99 -23.19 12.50
C VAL A 82 8.14 -24.70 12.30
N GLN A 83 7.85 -25.20 11.09
CA GLN A 83 8.35 -26.49 10.59
C GLN A 83 9.15 -26.27 9.30
N ASN A 84 10.35 -26.85 9.27
CA ASN A 84 11.29 -26.88 8.16
C ASN A 84 10.89 -27.96 7.15
N ASP A 85 11.12 -27.72 5.86
CA ASP A 85 11.63 -28.76 4.96
C ASP A 85 12.29 -28.16 3.71
N ALA A 86 13.23 -28.95 3.16
CA ALA A 86 14.33 -28.53 2.32
C ALA A 86 14.32 -29.19 0.93
N PHE A 87 15.05 -28.53 0.01
CA PHE A 87 15.84 -29.06 -1.11
C PHE A 87 15.27 -29.27 -2.54
N GLN A 88 16.09 -28.75 -3.48
CA GLN A 88 16.49 -29.22 -4.84
C GLN A 88 15.43 -29.18 -5.97
N GLY A 89 15.70 -28.73 -7.20
CA GLY A 89 16.88 -28.22 -7.90
C GLY A 89 16.75 -28.42 -9.43
N ASN A 90 16.94 -27.34 -10.22
CA ASN A 90 17.37 -27.26 -11.65
C ASN A 90 16.58 -27.99 -12.78
N PRO A 91 16.85 -27.74 -14.09
CA PRO A 91 17.23 -26.51 -14.81
C PRO A 91 16.39 -26.25 -16.11
N THR A 92 16.68 -25.11 -16.73
CA THR A 92 16.16 -24.51 -17.98
C THR A 92 16.45 -25.30 -19.27
N PRO A 93 15.81 -24.94 -20.40
CA PRO A 93 16.63 -24.58 -21.57
C PRO A 93 16.17 -23.32 -22.35
N ARG A 94 17.17 -22.68 -22.95
CA ARG A 94 17.16 -21.51 -23.85
C ARG A 94 16.58 -21.83 -25.24
N ILE A 95 15.93 -20.85 -25.87
CA ILE A 95 15.95 -20.65 -27.34
C ILE A 95 16.03 -19.14 -27.65
N SER A 96 16.90 -18.81 -28.60
CA SER A 96 17.23 -17.47 -29.13
C SER A 96 16.60 -17.25 -30.51
N LEU A 97 16.31 -15.99 -30.90
CA LEU A 97 16.42 -15.41 -32.26
C LEU A 97 15.87 -13.95 -32.20
N GLU A 98 16.69 -12.89 -32.20
CA GLU A 98 17.30 -12.10 -33.30
C GLU A 98 16.37 -11.39 -34.33
N LYS A 99 16.35 -10.03 -34.21
CA LYS A 99 16.43 -8.94 -35.22
C LYS A 99 15.20 -8.75 -36.18
N THR A 100 14.74 -7.56 -36.58
CA THR A 100 15.46 -6.33 -37.02
C THR A 100 14.48 -5.13 -37.19
N TYR A 101 14.96 -3.93 -36.84
CA TYR A 101 14.66 -2.52 -37.21
C TYR A 101 13.58 -2.11 -38.24
N PHE A 102 12.89 -0.98 -37.99
CA PHE A 102 13.00 0.26 -38.80
C PHE A 102 12.43 1.51 -38.09
N GLU A 103 13.19 2.61 -38.14
CA GLU A 103 12.93 3.96 -37.60
C GLU A 103 11.96 4.80 -38.47
N LYS A 104 11.32 5.81 -37.86
CA LYS A 104 11.19 7.14 -38.47
C LYS A 104 10.93 8.27 -37.44
N SER A 105 11.78 9.30 -37.53
CA SER A 105 11.75 10.63 -36.89
C SER A 105 10.67 11.53 -37.56
N GLU A 106 10.19 12.72 -37.11
CA GLU A 106 10.49 13.66 -36.02
C GLU A 106 9.47 14.84 -36.07
N THR A 107 9.22 15.48 -34.91
CA THR A 107 9.02 16.96 -34.66
C THR A 107 7.66 17.66 -34.96
N PRO A 108 7.43 18.91 -34.49
CA PRO A 108 6.99 19.19 -33.10
C PRO A 108 5.87 20.27 -32.99
N GLY A 109 5.20 20.33 -31.85
CA GLY A 109 4.57 21.57 -31.37
C GLY A 109 3.07 21.49 -31.09
N SER A 110 2.74 21.62 -29.81
CA SER A 110 1.71 22.52 -29.25
C SER A 110 0.97 21.87 -28.07
N HIS A 111 0.87 22.65 -27.00
CA HIS A 111 -0.02 22.55 -25.83
C HIS A 111 -0.22 21.16 -25.18
N GLN A 112 0.39 20.96 -24.01
CA GLN A 112 0.06 19.85 -23.11
C GLN A 112 -1.35 20.04 -22.53
N GLU A 113 -2.35 19.56 -23.27
CA GLU A 113 -3.56 18.99 -22.66
C GLU A 113 -3.16 17.68 -21.97
N LEU A 114 -3.43 17.61 -20.66
CA LEU A 114 -3.30 16.38 -19.88
C LEU A 114 -4.30 15.36 -20.42
N THR A 115 -3.79 14.35 -21.13
CA THR A 115 -4.61 13.23 -21.58
C THR A 115 -5.18 12.50 -20.36
N PRO A 116 -6.51 12.29 -20.29
CA PRO A 116 -7.11 11.45 -19.25
C PRO A 116 -6.52 10.05 -19.34
N ILE A 117 -6.26 9.43 -18.19
CA ILE A 117 -5.80 8.04 -18.08
C ILE A 117 -6.69 7.18 -18.97
N THR A 118 -6.14 6.64 -20.06
CA THR A 118 -6.93 5.84 -21.00
C THR A 118 -7.42 4.57 -20.31
N GLN A 119 -8.66 4.18 -20.63
CA GLN A 119 -9.34 2.99 -20.10
C GLN A 119 -8.50 1.71 -20.26
N GLU A 120 -7.58 1.68 -21.23
CA GLU A 120 -6.59 0.62 -21.45
C GLU A 120 -5.54 0.49 -20.34
N GLN A 121 -5.11 1.58 -19.69
CA GLN A 121 -4.16 1.50 -18.57
C GLN A 121 -4.79 0.87 -17.33
N ARG A 122 -6.09 1.13 -17.10
CA ARG A 122 -6.90 0.58 -15.99
C ARG A 122 -7.28 -0.89 -16.23
N ALA A 123 -7.33 -1.33 -17.49
CA ALA A 123 -7.66 -2.71 -17.86
C ALA A 123 -6.46 -3.68 -17.88
N ARG A 124 -5.21 -3.19 -17.73
CA ARG A 124 -3.99 -4.02 -17.92
C ARG A 124 -3.90 -5.24 -17.00
N TYR A 125 -4.52 -5.19 -15.83
CA TYR A 125 -4.36 -6.23 -14.81
C TYR A 125 -5.61 -7.08 -14.57
N VAL A 126 -6.74 -6.70 -15.17
CA VAL A 126 -7.98 -7.47 -15.07
C VAL A 126 -7.88 -8.65 -16.04
N LYS A 127 -7.58 -9.85 -15.51
CA LYS A 127 -7.45 -11.18 -16.19
C LYS A 127 -6.05 -11.60 -16.68
N ARG A 128 -5.00 -10.82 -16.42
CA ARG A 128 -3.62 -11.19 -16.78
C ARG A 128 -2.78 -11.39 -15.52
N THR A 129 -2.01 -12.47 -15.47
CA THR A 129 -0.99 -12.61 -14.41
C THR A 129 0.03 -11.50 -14.58
N PRO A 130 0.66 -10.99 -13.50
CA PRO A 130 1.73 -10.00 -13.62
C PRO A 130 2.85 -10.43 -14.58
N PHE A 131 3.13 -11.74 -14.67
CA PHE A 131 4.04 -12.32 -15.67
C PHE A 131 3.55 -12.12 -17.11
N SER A 132 2.30 -12.44 -17.41
CA SER A 132 1.76 -12.24 -18.76
C SER A 132 1.71 -10.75 -19.16
N CYS A 133 1.60 -9.85 -18.18
CA CYS A 133 1.76 -8.42 -18.41
C CYS A 133 3.21 -8.10 -18.80
N GLU A 134 4.20 -8.57 -18.04
CA GLU A 134 5.63 -8.36 -18.34
C GLU A 134 6.03 -8.96 -19.70
N GLU A 135 5.62 -10.18 -20.02
CA GLU A 135 5.93 -10.85 -21.29
C GLU A 135 5.40 -10.08 -22.50
N SER A 136 4.27 -9.38 -22.33
CA SER A 136 3.68 -8.56 -23.39
C SER A 136 4.32 -7.19 -23.53
N GLN A 137 5.19 -6.76 -22.60
CA GLN A 137 5.83 -5.46 -22.65
C GLN A 137 7.04 -5.49 -23.58
N PRO A 138 7.25 -4.42 -24.38
CA PRO A 138 8.48 -4.29 -25.14
C PRO A 138 9.70 -4.20 -24.19
N PRO A 139 10.89 -4.65 -24.64
CA PRO A 139 12.12 -4.40 -23.90
C PRO A 139 12.33 -2.89 -23.74
N LEU A 140 12.92 -2.47 -22.61
CA LEU A 140 13.32 -1.08 -22.44
C LEU A 140 14.38 -0.74 -23.50
N PRO A 141 14.27 0.41 -24.19
CA PRO A 141 15.26 0.80 -25.19
C PRO A 141 16.61 1.00 -24.52
N ASP A 142 17.69 0.62 -25.20
CA ASP A 142 19.05 0.89 -24.73
C ASP A 142 19.42 2.33 -25.07
N LEU A 143 19.49 3.17 -24.04
CA LEU A 143 19.78 4.60 -24.14
C LEU A 143 21.16 4.95 -23.59
N LEU A 144 21.97 3.96 -23.18
CA LEU A 144 23.29 4.19 -22.57
C LEU A 144 24.22 5.03 -23.43
N PHE A 145 24.17 4.82 -24.75
CA PHE A 145 25.07 5.47 -25.71
C PHE A 145 24.38 6.53 -26.57
N VAL A 146 23.05 6.59 -26.54
CA VAL A 146 22.25 7.45 -27.43
C VAL A 146 21.75 8.69 -26.71
N ALA A 147 21.34 8.55 -25.45
CA ALA A 147 20.77 9.66 -24.70
C ALA A 147 21.85 10.45 -23.97
N LYS A 148 21.70 11.78 -23.98
CA LYS A 148 22.56 12.67 -23.19
C LYS A 148 22.28 12.44 -21.70
N PRO A 149 23.30 12.13 -20.88
CA PRO A 149 23.12 12.02 -19.43
C PRO A 149 22.66 13.34 -18.82
N THR A 150 22.07 13.29 -17.62
CA THR A 150 21.82 14.51 -16.83
C THR A 150 23.13 15.28 -16.65
N GLU A 151 23.11 16.55 -17.00
CA GLU A 151 24.25 17.44 -16.77
C GLU A 151 24.33 17.81 -15.28
N PRO A 152 25.53 18.00 -14.72
CA PRO A 152 25.67 18.34 -13.30
C PRO A 152 24.85 19.57 -12.87
N GLY A 153 24.70 20.56 -13.74
CA GLY A 153 23.89 21.76 -13.47
C GLY A 153 22.38 21.51 -13.35
N GLU A 154 21.88 20.36 -13.82
CA GLU A 154 20.46 20.00 -13.79
C GLU A 154 20.10 19.12 -12.58
N ILE A 155 21.08 18.72 -11.76
CA ILE A 155 20.86 17.79 -10.64
C ILE A 155 19.87 18.36 -9.61
N MET A 156 20.07 19.61 -9.19
CA MET A 156 19.32 20.19 -8.05
C MET A 156 17.81 20.27 -8.29
N PRO A 157 17.29 20.77 -9.44
CA PRO A 157 15.85 20.80 -9.68
C PRO A 157 15.16 19.44 -9.64
N PHE A 158 15.82 18.39 -10.14
CA PHE A 158 15.29 17.03 -10.07
C PHE A 158 15.40 16.46 -8.65
N LEU A 159 16.42 16.84 -7.90
CA LEU A 159 16.59 16.42 -6.52
C LEU A 159 15.53 17.03 -5.59
N GLU A 160 15.24 18.33 -5.76
CA GLU A 160 14.15 19.00 -5.05
C GLU A 160 12.81 18.32 -5.33
N PHE A 161 12.51 18.02 -6.60
CA PHE A 161 11.30 17.26 -6.95
C PHE A 161 11.28 15.87 -6.32
N PHE A 162 12.42 15.18 -6.26
CA PHE A 162 12.53 13.87 -5.63
C PHE A 162 12.12 13.90 -4.15
N PHE A 163 12.61 14.89 -3.40
CA PHE A 163 12.26 15.06 -1.99
C PHE A 163 10.82 15.54 -1.77
N GLN A 164 10.24 16.26 -2.73
CA GLN A 164 8.84 16.70 -2.67
C GLN A 164 7.83 15.60 -3.01
N TYR A 165 8.20 14.61 -3.81
CA TYR A 165 7.25 13.61 -4.31
C TYR A 165 7.69 12.16 -4.03
N PRO A 166 8.65 11.53 -4.73
CA PRO A 166 9.07 10.15 -4.45
C PRO A 166 9.37 9.83 -2.97
N VAL A 167 10.03 10.73 -2.24
CA VAL A 167 10.37 10.52 -0.82
C VAL A 167 9.14 10.52 0.08
N THR A 168 8.09 11.23 -0.29
CA THR A 168 6.84 11.23 0.48
C THR A 168 6.17 9.86 0.48
N LEU A 169 6.40 9.07 -0.57
CA LEU A 169 5.94 7.68 -0.70
C LEU A 169 6.96 6.70 -0.13
N PHE A 170 8.25 6.96 -0.35
CA PHE A 170 9.35 6.05 0.01
C PHE A 170 10.51 6.80 0.70
N PRO A 171 10.39 7.12 2.00
CA PRO A 171 11.42 7.85 2.75
C PRO A 171 12.65 7.00 3.12
N ILE A 172 13.33 6.46 2.10
CA ILE A 172 14.45 5.51 2.23
C ILE A 172 15.84 6.14 2.27
N ILE A 173 15.96 7.44 1.94
CA ILE A 173 17.23 8.18 1.92
C ILE A 173 17.13 9.49 2.70
N CYS A 174 18.26 9.96 3.25
CA CYS A 174 18.37 11.22 3.97
C CYS A 174 18.61 12.38 3.00
N ASP A 175 17.89 13.47 3.17
CA ASP A 175 18.03 14.69 2.36
C ASP A 175 19.41 15.34 2.53
N ILE A 176 19.87 15.56 3.76
CA ILE A 176 21.17 16.18 4.05
C ILE A 176 22.31 15.41 3.37
N ALA A 177 22.35 14.08 3.56
CA ALA A 177 23.38 13.24 2.96
C ALA A 177 23.31 13.26 1.42
N THR A 178 22.10 13.26 0.86
CA THR A 178 21.89 13.27 -0.60
C THR A 178 22.30 14.62 -1.22
N TYR A 179 21.95 15.75 -0.61
CA TYR A 179 22.39 17.07 -1.07
C TYR A 179 23.90 17.24 -0.97
N ALA A 180 24.55 16.69 0.06
CA ALA A 180 26.01 16.68 0.17
C ALA A 180 26.65 15.89 -0.98
N MET A 181 26.17 14.67 -1.27
CA MET A 181 26.63 13.87 -2.41
C MET A 181 26.42 14.59 -3.74
N ALA A 182 25.24 15.18 -3.95
CA ALA A 182 24.93 15.94 -5.15
C ALA A 182 25.86 17.14 -5.33
N SER A 183 26.13 17.90 -4.26
CA SER A 183 27.03 19.06 -4.30
C SER A 183 28.45 18.66 -4.71
N THR A 184 28.95 17.53 -4.21
CA THR A 184 30.23 16.97 -4.66
C THR A 184 30.20 16.65 -6.15
N ILE A 185 29.18 15.93 -6.63
CA ILE A 185 29.05 15.55 -8.04
C ILE A 185 28.88 16.77 -8.96
N VAL A 186 28.20 17.83 -8.51
CA VAL A 186 28.10 19.10 -9.25
C VAL A 186 29.49 19.69 -9.51
N SER A 187 30.39 19.59 -8.52
CA SER A 187 31.74 20.15 -8.61
C SER A 187 32.74 19.26 -9.36
N THR A 188 32.63 17.92 -9.23
CA THR A 188 33.62 16.97 -9.76
C THR A 188 33.13 16.18 -10.98
N GLY A 189 31.85 16.25 -11.30
CA GLY A 189 31.19 15.38 -12.26
C GLY A 189 30.92 13.97 -11.70
N PHE A 190 30.09 13.20 -12.42
CA PHE A 190 29.80 11.81 -12.07
C PHE A 190 31.06 10.94 -12.16
N GLN A 191 31.31 10.15 -11.12
CA GLN A 191 32.43 9.23 -10.98
C GLN A 191 31.97 7.75 -11.03
N ASP A 192 32.91 6.83 -11.11
CA ASP A 192 32.67 5.39 -11.04
C ASP A 192 32.50 4.91 -9.57
N ASP A 193 31.57 5.52 -8.83
CA ASP A 193 31.38 5.29 -7.40
C ASP A 193 29.90 5.14 -6.97
N LEU A 194 29.70 4.74 -5.71
CA LEU A 194 28.37 4.53 -5.13
C LEU A 194 27.56 5.83 -4.98
N PRO A 195 28.14 6.97 -4.54
CA PRO A 195 27.44 8.26 -4.53
C PRO A 195 26.88 8.65 -5.91
N SER A 196 27.67 8.49 -6.99
CA SER A 196 27.22 8.78 -8.36
C SER A 196 26.07 7.86 -8.77
N CYS A 197 26.15 6.57 -8.42
CA CYS A 197 25.07 5.61 -8.64
C CYS A 197 23.77 6.03 -7.91
N LEU A 198 23.86 6.39 -6.62
CA LEU A 198 22.70 6.82 -5.83
C LEU A 198 22.04 8.08 -6.39
N ILE A 199 22.83 9.09 -6.77
CA ILE A 199 22.29 10.31 -7.36
C ILE A 199 21.64 10.01 -8.72
N LEU A 200 22.27 9.23 -9.60
CA LEU A 200 21.65 8.85 -10.87
C LEU A 200 20.32 8.10 -10.69
N LEU A 201 20.24 7.18 -9.71
CA LEU A 201 18.99 6.48 -9.40
C LEU A 201 17.91 7.45 -8.88
N THR A 202 18.30 8.38 -8.01
CA THR A 202 17.41 9.43 -7.49
C THR A 202 16.86 10.31 -8.60
N LEU A 203 17.71 10.75 -9.53
CA LEU A 203 17.34 11.52 -10.71
C LEU A 203 16.45 10.72 -11.66
N SER A 204 16.78 9.45 -11.90
CA SER A 204 15.98 8.57 -12.76
C SER A 204 14.55 8.42 -12.24
N LEU A 205 14.40 8.25 -10.92
CA LEU A 205 13.09 8.11 -10.28
C LEU A 205 12.32 9.43 -10.33
N SER A 206 12.99 10.55 -10.01
CA SER A 206 12.42 11.90 -10.13
C SER A 206 11.85 12.16 -11.52
N LYS A 207 12.63 11.89 -12.57
CA LYS A 207 12.21 12.03 -13.97
C LYS A 207 11.05 11.09 -14.33
N ALA A 208 11.09 9.85 -13.86
CA ALA A 208 10.02 8.87 -14.08
C ALA A 208 8.68 9.33 -13.47
N TYR A 209 8.69 9.91 -12.27
CA TYR A 209 7.48 10.47 -11.66
C TYR A 209 7.00 11.74 -12.34
N LYS A 210 7.93 12.66 -12.67
CA LYS A 210 7.61 13.94 -13.32
C LYS A 210 6.98 13.76 -14.71
N ALA A 211 7.39 12.74 -15.45
CA ALA A 211 6.84 12.40 -16.76
C ALA A 211 6.30 10.95 -16.78
N SER A 212 5.29 10.69 -15.94
CA SER A 212 4.72 9.35 -15.72
C SER A 212 4.22 8.66 -17.01
N ALA A 213 3.81 9.41 -18.03
CA ALA A 213 3.36 8.86 -19.31
C ALA A 213 4.52 8.41 -20.23
N SER A 214 5.75 8.88 -20.00
CA SER A 214 6.90 8.59 -20.86
C SER A 214 7.61 7.31 -20.42
N GLN A 215 7.76 6.37 -21.35
CA GLN A 215 8.53 5.15 -21.12
C GLN A 215 10.03 5.44 -20.96
N GLU A 216 10.55 6.41 -21.70
CA GLU A 216 11.98 6.74 -21.74
C GLU A 216 12.43 7.69 -20.61
N SER A 217 11.50 8.41 -19.97
CA SER A 217 11.86 9.40 -18.95
C SER A 217 12.66 8.78 -17.79
N GLY A 218 13.87 9.30 -17.55
CA GLY A 218 14.80 8.81 -16.52
C GLY A 218 15.54 7.52 -16.87
N LEU A 219 15.25 6.88 -18.01
CA LEU A 219 15.82 5.58 -18.35
C LEU A 219 17.33 5.64 -18.63
N SER A 220 17.83 6.72 -19.25
CA SER A 220 19.26 6.90 -19.50
C SER A 220 20.07 7.00 -18.21
N ASP A 221 19.60 7.80 -17.23
CA ASP A 221 20.23 7.91 -15.91
C ASP A 221 20.15 6.59 -15.15
N PHE A 222 19.00 5.90 -15.22
CA PHE A 222 18.82 4.58 -14.62
C PHE A 222 19.83 3.57 -15.18
N GLN A 223 19.92 3.44 -16.50
CA GLN A 223 20.85 2.49 -17.14
C GLN A 223 22.30 2.80 -16.79
N ARG A 224 22.69 4.08 -16.78
CA ARG A 224 24.02 4.50 -16.34
C ARG A 224 24.27 4.12 -14.87
N ALA A 225 23.29 4.31 -14.01
CA ALA A 225 23.39 3.92 -12.61
C ALA A 225 23.53 2.42 -12.42
N ILE A 226 22.79 1.61 -13.21
CA ILE A 226 22.92 0.15 -13.20
C ILE A 226 24.29 -0.28 -13.69
N TYR A 227 24.79 0.32 -14.77
CA TYR A 227 26.15 0.08 -15.26
C TYR A 227 27.20 0.31 -14.15
N LEU A 228 27.08 1.42 -13.41
CA LEU A 228 27.93 1.67 -12.23
C LEU A 228 27.73 0.61 -11.15
N LEU A 229 26.49 0.32 -10.76
CA LEU A 229 26.17 -0.63 -9.69
C LEU A 229 26.75 -2.03 -9.94
N THR A 230 26.74 -2.49 -11.19
CA THR A 230 27.30 -3.79 -11.58
C THR A 230 28.84 -3.84 -11.55
N ARG A 231 29.52 -2.70 -11.69
CA ARG A 231 30.99 -2.59 -11.62
C ARG A 231 31.50 -2.42 -10.19
N LEU A 232 30.67 -1.91 -9.30
CA LEU A 232 30.98 -1.81 -7.89
C LEU A 232 31.04 -3.21 -7.28
N SER A 233 32.04 -3.47 -6.43
CA SER A 233 32.06 -4.68 -5.63
C SER A 233 30.81 -4.74 -4.74
N ALA A 234 30.19 -5.92 -4.64
CA ALA A 234 29.04 -6.11 -3.78
C ALA A 234 29.42 -5.75 -2.32
N ARG A 235 28.65 -4.84 -1.72
CA ARG A 235 28.87 -4.35 -0.36
C ARG A 235 27.60 -4.52 0.46
N TYR A 236 27.76 -4.85 1.73
CA TYR A 236 26.67 -4.92 2.70
C TYR A 236 26.63 -3.61 3.52
N THR A 237 26.37 -2.50 2.84
CA THR A 237 26.21 -1.17 3.48
C THR A 237 24.81 -0.62 3.20
N LEU A 238 24.42 0.40 3.97
CA LEU A 238 23.10 1.00 3.88
C LEU A 238 22.90 1.63 2.50
N GLU A 239 23.92 2.33 2.01
CA GLU A 239 23.96 2.99 0.71
C GLU A 239 23.83 2.00 -0.45
N TYR A 240 24.45 0.82 -0.31
CA TYR A 240 24.36 -0.21 -1.34
C TYR A 240 22.95 -0.84 -1.39
N ALA A 241 22.35 -1.09 -0.22
CA ALA A 241 20.95 -1.52 -0.13
C ALA A 241 20.01 -0.44 -0.68
N GLN A 242 20.22 0.84 -0.36
CA GLN A 242 19.46 1.97 -0.90
C GLN A 242 19.55 2.04 -2.42
N ALA A 243 20.74 1.84 -3.01
CA ALA A 243 20.91 1.83 -4.47
C ALA A 243 20.10 0.69 -5.12
N GLN A 244 20.16 -0.52 -4.56
CA GLN A 244 19.35 -1.64 -5.06
C GLN A 244 17.84 -1.36 -4.95
N VAL A 245 17.41 -0.78 -3.83
CA VAL A 245 15.98 -0.48 -3.61
C VAL A 245 15.49 0.68 -4.49
N LEU A 246 16.29 1.73 -4.70
CA LEU A 246 15.96 2.81 -5.64
C LEU A 246 15.86 2.29 -7.08
N ALA A 247 16.74 1.36 -7.48
CA ALA A 247 16.64 0.68 -8.77
C ALA A 247 15.33 -0.12 -8.88
N ALA A 248 14.95 -0.82 -7.82
CA ALA A 248 13.67 -1.51 -7.74
C ALA A 248 12.50 -0.52 -7.90
N LEU A 249 12.48 0.58 -7.16
CA LEU A 249 11.41 1.59 -7.22
C LEU A 249 11.29 2.25 -8.61
N PHE A 250 12.39 2.45 -9.32
CA PHE A 250 12.34 2.91 -10.72
C PHE A 250 11.62 1.91 -11.61
N LEU A 251 11.99 0.63 -11.53
CA LEU A 251 11.36 -0.43 -12.32
C LEU A 251 9.90 -0.63 -11.91
N PHE A 252 9.58 -0.47 -10.63
CA PHE A 252 8.22 -0.47 -10.12
C PHE A 252 7.39 0.64 -10.76
N LYS A 253 7.89 1.88 -10.78
CA LYS A 253 7.22 3.01 -11.44
C LYS A 253 7.05 2.80 -12.95
N LYS A 254 7.99 2.09 -13.58
CA LYS A 254 7.90 1.72 -15.01
C LYS A 254 7.04 0.49 -15.29
N GLY A 255 6.46 -0.14 -14.26
CA GLY A 255 5.63 -1.34 -14.39
C GLY A 255 6.41 -2.58 -14.83
N ARG A 256 7.72 -2.65 -14.52
CA ARG A 256 8.63 -3.76 -14.84
C ARG A 256 8.77 -4.69 -13.63
N VAL A 257 7.83 -5.63 -13.48
CA VAL A 257 7.64 -6.42 -12.26
C VAL A 257 8.80 -7.38 -11.99
N LEU A 258 9.34 -8.03 -13.04
CA LEU A 258 10.49 -8.96 -12.88
C LEU A 258 11.76 -8.24 -12.45
N GLY A 259 12.04 -7.11 -13.11
CA GLY A 259 13.18 -6.27 -12.75
C GLY A 259 13.02 -5.69 -11.35
N PHE A 260 11.82 -5.19 -11.03
CA PHE A 260 11.46 -4.72 -9.68
C PHE A 260 11.74 -5.79 -8.64
N TYR A 261 11.22 -7.01 -8.82
CA TYR A 261 11.45 -8.14 -7.92
C TYR A 261 12.95 -8.41 -7.73
N SER A 262 13.71 -8.53 -8.82
CA SER A 262 15.12 -8.88 -8.76
C SER A 262 15.94 -7.88 -7.93
N TYR A 263 15.72 -6.58 -8.15
CA TYR A 263 16.42 -5.53 -7.40
C TYR A 263 15.90 -5.40 -5.96
N LEU A 264 14.59 -5.55 -5.76
CA LEU A 264 14.00 -5.52 -4.42
C LEU A 264 14.57 -6.67 -3.57
N HIS A 265 14.57 -7.89 -4.09
CA HIS A 265 15.11 -9.07 -3.40
C HIS A 265 16.60 -8.92 -3.07
N ALA A 266 17.39 -8.39 -4.01
CA ALA A 266 18.80 -8.08 -3.78
C ALA A 266 18.97 -7.04 -2.66
N GLY A 267 18.18 -5.96 -2.68
CA GLY A 267 18.14 -4.93 -1.64
C GLY A 267 17.77 -5.49 -0.27
N CYS A 268 16.72 -6.31 -0.21
CA CYS A 268 16.28 -7.00 1.01
C CYS A 268 17.37 -7.91 1.59
N THR A 269 18.06 -8.67 0.72
CA THR A 269 19.16 -9.56 1.12
C THR A 269 20.34 -8.76 1.66
N THR A 270 20.76 -7.70 0.96
CA THR A 270 21.83 -6.81 1.41
C THR A 270 21.49 -6.20 2.76
N LEU A 271 20.27 -5.71 2.92
CA LEU A 271 19.78 -5.11 4.16
C LEU A 271 19.76 -6.11 5.33
N TYR A 272 19.25 -7.33 5.11
CA TYR A 272 19.27 -8.39 6.10
C TYR A 272 20.71 -8.70 6.55
N THR A 273 21.61 -8.93 5.59
CA THR A 273 23.01 -9.26 5.89
C THR A 273 23.71 -8.12 6.64
N MET A 274 23.46 -6.87 6.24
CA MET A 274 23.97 -5.69 6.94
C MET A 274 23.48 -5.64 8.39
N ILE A 275 22.18 -5.74 8.63
CA ILE A 275 21.60 -5.69 9.99
C ILE A 275 22.20 -6.80 10.87
N MET A 276 22.23 -8.03 10.37
CA MET A 276 22.77 -9.17 11.11
C MET A 276 24.27 -9.04 11.39
N ARG A 277 25.06 -8.51 10.45
CA ARG A 277 26.48 -8.23 10.66
C ARG A 277 26.66 -7.20 11.76
N ASP A 278 25.92 -6.10 11.68
CA ASP A 278 26.09 -4.97 12.57
C ASP A 278 25.70 -5.34 14.02
N GLU A 279 24.61 -6.10 14.20
CA GLU A 279 24.22 -6.67 15.50
C GLU A 279 25.32 -7.55 16.10
N ARG A 280 25.93 -8.43 15.31
CA ARG A 280 27.02 -9.30 15.79
C ARG A 280 28.28 -8.52 16.15
N SER A 281 28.54 -7.42 15.45
CA SER A 281 29.72 -6.59 15.70
C SER A 281 29.59 -5.69 16.92
N GLY A 282 28.37 -5.47 17.42
CA GLY A 282 28.11 -4.56 18.54
C GLY A 282 28.47 -3.09 18.23
N LEU A 283 28.59 -2.72 16.96
CA LEU A 283 28.93 -1.36 16.55
C LEU A 283 27.81 -0.40 16.94
N GLU A 284 28.14 0.60 17.76
CA GLU A 284 27.25 1.72 18.03
C GLU A 284 27.00 2.48 16.72
N LYS A 285 25.77 2.42 16.22
CA LYS A 285 25.37 3.17 15.04
C LYS A 285 24.97 4.59 15.40
N ASN A 286 25.18 5.50 14.44
CA ASN A 286 24.53 6.79 14.47
C ASN A 286 23.00 6.58 14.58
N SER A 287 22.35 7.38 15.44
CA SER A 287 20.89 7.39 15.61
C SER A 287 20.17 7.61 14.28
N GLU A 288 20.73 8.43 13.40
CA GLU A 288 20.15 8.74 12.10
C GLU A 288 20.21 7.55 11.13
N ASP A 289 21.34 6.85 11.07
CA ASP A 289 21.51 5.65 10.25
C ASP A 289 20.59 4.53 10.73
N THR A 290 20.39 4.43 12.04
CA THR A 290 19.45 3.47 12.65
C THR A 290 18.02 3.76 12.20
N LYS A 291 17.58 5.02 12.26
CA LYS A 291 16.25 5.44 11.80
C LYS A 291 16.07 5.21 10.30
N THR A 292 17.08 5.52 9.49
CA THR A 292 17.05 5.29 8.03
C THR A 292 17.01 3.79 7.70
N THR A 293 17.78 2.98 8.42
CA THR A 293 17.76 1.51 8.31
C THR A 293 16.36 0.96 8.63
N LEU A 294 15.72 1.45 9.70
CA LEU A 294 14.36 1.03 10.07
C LEU A 294 13.32 1.41 9.02
N ARG A 295 13.41 2.63 8.45
CA ARG A 295 12.50 3.04 7.35
C ARG A 295 12.71 2.16 6.12
N LEU A 296 13.95 1.95 5.70
CA LEU A 296 14.28 1.09 4.58
C LEU A 296 13.78 -0.35 4.80
N TYR A 297 13.96 -0.89 6.01
CA TYR A 297 13.45 -2.20 6.40
C TYR A 297 11.94 -2.29 6.22
N TRP A 298 11.17 -1.38 6.84
CA TRP A 298 9.72 -1.48 6.79
C TRP A 298 9.16 -1.25 5.38
N ILE A 299 9.77 -0.37 4.58
CA ILE A 299 9.37 -0.14 3.19
C ILE A 299 9.62 -1.40 2.35
N THR A 300 10.84 -1.93 2.40
CA THR A 300 11.21 -3.11 1.59
C THR A 300 10.48 -4.37 2.01
N TYR A 301 10.31 -4.59 3.32
CA TYR A 301 9.53 -5.69 3.86
C TYR A 301 8.07 -5.65 3.40
N ASN A 302 7.44 -4.47 3.45
CA ASN A 302 6.07 -4.31 2.97
C ASN A 302 5.96 -4.49 1.45
N LEU A 303 6.88 -3.94 0.66
CA LEU A 303 6.89 -4.11 -0.79
C LEU A 303 7.07 -5.58 -1.18
N GLU A 304 7.98 -6.30 -0.52
CA GLU A 304 8.19 -7.73 -0.77
C GLU A 304 6.96 -8.55 -0.36
N ARG A 305 6.35 -8.25 0.80
CA ARG A 305 5.12 -8.90 1.25
C ARG A 305 3.97 -8.67 0.28
N ASP A 306 3.79 -7.42 -0.14
CA ASP A 306 2.74 -7.04 -1.08
C ASP A 306 2.94 -7.76 -2.43
N LEU A 307 4.16 -7.77 -2.96
CA LEU A 307 4.48 -8.48 -4.19
C LEU A 307 4.21 -9.99 -4.09
N ASN A 308 4.62 -10.62 -2.99
CA ASN A 308 4.39 -12.06 -2.78
C ASN A 308 2.90 -12.39 -2.59
N SER A 309 2.08 -11.46 -2.08
CA SER A 309 0.63 -11.66 -1.99
C SER A 309 -0.07 -11.64 -3.35
N GLU A 310 0.54 -10.98 -4.34
CA GLU A 310 0.05 -10.95 -5.72
C GLU A 310 0.64 -12.09 -6.57
N ILE A 311 1.85 -12.55 -6.22
CA ILE A 311 2.64 -13.51 -6.99
C ILE A 311 3.30 -14.52 -6.05
N ASP A 312 2.66 -15.67 -5.87
CA ASP A 312 3.11 -16.72 -4.95
C ASP A 312 4.42 -17.43 -5.37
N SER A 313 4.89 -17.23 -6.61
CA SER A 313 6.03 -17.96 -7.16
C SER A 313 7.40 -17.36 -6.82
N PHE A 314 7.46 -16.16 -6.25
CA PHE A 314 8.74 -15.51 -5.98
C PHE A 314 9.37 -15.99 -4.66
N PRO A 315 10.68 -16.29 -4.67
CA PRO A 315 11.43 -16.52 -3.43
C PRO A 315 11.35 -15.31 -2.48
N LYS A 316 11.05 -15.59 -1.21
CA LYS A 316 11.08 -14.59 -0.13
C LYS A 316 12.51 -14.38 0.37
N SER A 317 12.87 -13.13 0.65
CA SER A 317 14.09 -12.83 1.40
C SER A 317 13.98 -13.27 2.87
N LEU A 318 15.06 -13.09 3.64
CA LEU A 318 15.08 -13.37 5.08
C LEU A 318 14.60 -12.19 5.94
N LEU A 319 14.08 -11.11 5.37
CA LEU A 319 13.62 -9.95 6.14
C LEU A 319 12.50 -10.29 7.14
N TYR A 320 11.62 -11.25 6.82
CA TYR A 320 10.55 -11.68 7.74
C TYR A 320 11.08 -12.18 9.10
N LEU A 321 12.31 -12.70 9.15
CA LEU A 321 12.96 -13.12 10.40
C LEU A 321 13.26 -11.94 11.33
N LEU A 322 13.26 -10.71 10.83
CA LEU A 322 13.55 -9.51 11.61
C LEU A 322 12.28 -8.86 12.18
N GLU A 323 11.09 -9.22 11.71
CA GLU A 323 9.82 -8.53 12.03
C GLU A 323 9.53 -8.49 13.53
N HIS A 324 9.79 -9.59 14.25
CA HIS A 324 9.56 -9.66 15.69
C HIS A 324 10.58 -8.85 16.51
N ARG A 325 11.70 -8.44 15.92
CA ARG A 325 12.82 -7.76 16.61
C ARG A 325 12.85 -6.28 16.30
N LEU A 326 12.57 -5.92 15.05
CA LEU A 326 12.52 -4.54 14.61
C LEU A 326 11.14 -4.02 14.94
N GLN A 327 11.08 -3.10 15.90
CA GLN A 327 9.81 -2.49 16.27
C GLN A 327 9.24 -1.74 15.06
N LEU A 328 7.92 -1.86 14.88
CA LEU A 328 7.22 -0.89 14.05
C LEU A 328 7.52 0.46 14.68
N PRO A 329 8.04 1.45 13.94
CA PRO A 329 8.18 2.78 14.49
C PRO A 329 6.78 3.18 14.95
N LEU A 330 6.61 3.34 16.27
CA LEU A 330 5.31 3.33 16.94
C LEU A 330 4.38 4.38 16.31
N GLY A 331 3.07 4.14 16.48
CA GLY A 331 1.95 4.87 15.87
C GLY A 331 2.05 6.38 16.00
N CYS A 332 1.17 7.07 15.28
CA CYS A 332 1.22 8.51 15.05
C CYS A 332 0.93 9.38 16.29
N ASP A 333 1.36 8.98 17.48
CA ASP A 333 1.33 9.84 18.64
C ASP A 333 2.27 11.02 18.41
N GLU A 334 1.69 12.22 18.47
CA GLU A 334 2.28 13.51 18.17
C GLU A 334 3.68 13.79 18.77
N PRO A 335 4.08 13.33 19.99
CA PRO A 335 5.37 13.75 20.57
C PRO A 335 6.61 13.29 19.79
N ASN A 336 6.53 12.26 18.94
CA ASN A 336 7.72 11.72 18.28
C ASN A 336 8.19 12.56 17.08
N THR A 337 7.34 13.38 16.46
CA THR A 337 7.67 14.13 15.23
C THR A 337 7.52 15.65 15.35
N THR A 338 7.07 16.17 16.51
CA THR A 338 6.89 17.62 16.75
C THR A 338 8.13 18.48 16.54
N HIS A 339 9.32 17.91 16.76
CA HIS A 339 10.60 18.60 16.58
C HIS A 339 11.01 18.79 15.11
N LEU A 340 10.33 18.15 14.16
CA LEU A 340 10.63 18.21 12.74
C LEU A 340 9.91 19.37 12.05
N MET A 341 10.53 19.91 11.00
CA MET A 341 9.87 20.87 10.11
C MET A 341 8.63 20.26 9.47
N ALA A 342 7.59 21.07 9.25
CA ALA A 342 6.27 20.60 8.83
C ALA A 342 6.28 19.65 7.60
N PRO A 343 7.01 19.91 6.50
CA PRO A 343 7.02 18.99 5.34
C PRO A 343 7.62 17.61 5.66
N VAL A 344 8.72 17.59 6.41
CA VAL A 344 9.42 16.37 6.85
C VAL A 344 8.57 15.62 7.87
N ARG A 345 7.96 16.35 8.81
CA ARG A 345 7.02 15.83 9.80
C ARG A 345 5.84 15.13 9.13
N ASN A 346 5.22 15.78 8.14
CA ASN A 346 4.08 15.22 7.42
C ASN A 346 4.48 13.93 6.69
N THR A 347 5.59 13.96 5.96
CA THR A 347 6.13 12.78 5.26
C THR A 347 6.31 11.58 6.19
N TYR A 348 7.02 11.78 7.30
CA TYR A 348 7.26 10.68 8.24
C TYR A 348 5.98 10.24 8.96
N THR A 349 5.08 11.15 9.31
CA THR A 349 3.84 10.78 10.00
C THR A 349 2.91 9.98 9.07
N PHE A 350 2.80 10.36 7.78
CA PHE A 350 2.10 9.54 6.79
C PHE A 350 2.74 8.17 6.60
N PHE A 351 4.07 8.10 6.55
CA PHE A 351 4.79 6.82 6.49
C PHE A 351 4.44 5.91 7.68
N LEU A 352 4.43 6.44 8.91
CA LEU A 352 4.06 5.67 10.11
C LEU A 352 2.60 5.20 10.06
N ALA A 353 1.69 6.07 9.63
CA ALA A 353 0.28 5.74 9.45
C ALA A 353 0.11 4.60 8.43
N GLU A 354 0.82 4.67 7.30
CA GLU A 354 0.79 3.63 6.28
C GLU A 354 1.34 2.29 6.81
N MET A 355 2.51 2.29 7.46
CA MET A 355 3.13 1.05 7.94
C MET A 355 2.27 0.34 9.00
N SER A 356 1.68 1.10 9.93
CA SER A 356 0.78 0.56 10.95
C SER A 356 -0.50 -0.01 10.34
N LEU A 357 -1.11 0.68 9.38
CA LEU A 357 -2.28 0.18 8.67
C LEU A 357 -1.97 -1.09 7.87
N LYS A 358 -0.82 -1.14 7.18
CA LYS A 358 -0.39 -2.33 6.45
C LYS A 358 -0.15 -3.53 7.38
N ALA A 359 0.29 -3.31 8.62
CA ALA A 359 0.39 -4.40 9.60
C ALA A 359 -1.00 -4.97 9.95
N ILE A 360 -2.03 -4.12 10.11
CA ILE A 360 -3.41 -4.55 10.33
C ILE A 360 -3.93 -5.32 9.09
N ILE A 361 -3.74 -4.77 7.89
CA ILE A 361 -4.13 -5.41 6.62
C ILE A 361 -3.49 -6.79 6.49
N ALA A 362 -2.19 -6.92 6.75
CA ALA A 362 -1.50 -8.19 6.65
C ALA A 362 -2.08 -9.25 7.60
N ARG A 363 -2.45 -8.86 8.83
CA ARG A 363 -3.15 -9.76 9.77
C ARG A 363 -4.52 -10.16 9.23
N ILE A 364 -5.30 -9.22 8.69
CA ILE A 364 -6.61 -9.52 8.08
C ILE A 364 -6.46 -10.54 6.95
N LEU A 365 -5.53 -10.30 6.02
CA LEU A 365 -5.33 -11.15 4.84
C LEU A 365 -4.75 -12.54 5.15
N THR A 366 -3.95 -12.67 6.21
CA THR A 366 -3.33 -13.95 6.60
C THR A 366 -4.18 -14.74 7.59
N THR A 367 -5.26 -14.16 8.13
CA THR A 367 -6.14 -14.86 9.06
C THR A 367 -7.01 -15.88 8.31
N PRO A 368 -6.84 -17.19 8.55
CA PRO A 368 -7.66 -18.20 7.90
C PRO A 368 -9.09 -18.16 8.40
N ASN A 369 -10.04 -18.66 7.59
CA ASN A 369 -11.43 -18.88 7.96
C ASN A 369 -12.25 -17.62 8.33
N LEU A 370 -11.83 -16.44 7.87
CA LEU A 370 -12.63 -15.22 7.98
C LEU A 370 -14.00 -15.34 7.27
N GLU A 371 -14.17 -16.32 6.39
CA GLU A 371 -15.45 -16.73 5.76
C GLU A 371 -16.50 -17.23 6.77
N HIS A 372 -16.07 -17.86 7.87
CA HIS A 372 -16.95 -18.47 8.88
C HIS A 372 -17.24 -17.52 10.05
N SER A 373 -17.05 -16.23 9.84
CA SER A 373 -17.00 -15.22 10.90
C SER A 373 -18.36 -14.79 11.46
N ILE A 374 -19.45 -15.26 10.88
CA ILE A 374 -20.80 -15.15 11.44
C ILE A 374 -21.26 -16.56 11.73
N GLN A 375 -21.17 -16.97 12.99
CA GLN A 375 -21.60 -18.30 13.43
C GLN A 375 -22.93 -18.19 14.16
N LYS A 376 -23.80 -19.19 13.94
CA LYS A 376 -24.91 -19.45 14.86
C LYS A 376 -24.31 -20.14 16.08
N THR A 377 -24.42 -19.53 17.24
CA THR A 377 -23.98 -20.16 18.48
C THR A 377 -24.93 -21.32 18.84
N PHE A 378 -24.48 -22.20 19.74
CA PHE A 378 -25.28 -23.31 20.28
C PHE A 378 -26.61 -22.86 20.91
N HIS A 379 -26.75 -21.58 21.27
CA HIS A 379 -27.97 -21.02 21.86
C HIS A 379 -28.86 -20.27 20.85
N GLY A 380 -28.55 -20.33 19.56
CA GLY A 380 -29.32 -19.63 18.51
C GLY A 380 -29.04 -18.13 18.42
N THR A 381 -28.12 -17.58 19.23
CA THR A 381 -27.61 -16.22 19.04
C THR A 381 -26.64 -16.20 17.86
N VAL A 382 -26.72 -15.15 17.04
CA VAL A 382 -25.75 -14.93 15.97
C VAL A 382 -24.68 -14.01 16.50
N GLU A 383 -23.46 -14.52 16.58
CA GLU A 383 -22.32 -13.74 17.07
C GLU A 383 -21.29 -13.57 15.96
N MET A 384 -20.72 -12.37 15.93
CA MET A 384 -19.58 -12.06 15.07
C MET A 384 -18.32 -12.58 15.74
N SER A 385 -17.44 -13.20 14.94
CA SER A 385 -16.17 -13.73 15.43
C SER A 385 -15.42 -12.67 16.23
N PRO A 386 -14.86 -13.01 17.41
CA PRO A 386 -14.10 -12.08 18.23
C PRO A 386 -12.90 -11.50 17.47
N LEU A 387 -12.35 -12.23 16.50
CA LEU A 387 -11.29 -11.73 15.62
C LEU A 387 -11.75 -10.59 14.71
N ILE A 388 -12.97 -10.64 14.18
CA ILE A 388 -13.50 -9.53 13.38
C ILE A 388 -13.70 -8.30 14.27
N GLN A 389 -14.26 -8.48 15.46
CA GLN A 389 -14.44 -7.38 16.42
C GLN A 389 -13.09 -6.76 16.82
N GLU A 390 -12.06 -7.60 17.01
CA GLU A 390 -10.69 -7.14 17.28
C GLU A 390 -10.14 -6.31 16.11
N PHE A 391 -10.30 -6.76 14.87
CA PHE A 391 -9.83 -6.02 13.69
C PHE A 391 -10.61 -4.73 13.44
N GLN A 392 -11.94 -4.73 13.64
CA GLN A 392 -12.74 -3.49 13.60
C GLN A 392 -12.23 -2.48 14.62
N THR A 393 -12.06 -2.93 15.87
CA THR A 393 -11.54 -2.08 16.95
C THR A 393 -10.15 -1.53 16.62
N GLN A 394 -9.28 -2.34 16.00
CA GLN A 394 -7.95 -1.88 15.56
C GLN A 394 -8.04 -0.83 14.46
N LEU A 395 -8.91 -1.01 13.46
CA LEU A 395 -9.09 -0.04 12.38
C LEU A 395 -9.69 1.28 12.89
N GLU A 396 -10.66 1.23 13.79
CA GLU A 396 -11.27 2.40 14.43
C GLU A 396 -10.24 3.16 15.28
N LYS A 397 -9.48 2.45 16.12
CA LYS A 397 -8.40 3.05 16.91
C LYS A 397 -7.31 3.65 16.03
N TRP A 398 -6.97 2.95 14.94
CA TRP A 398 -5.99 3.44 13.98
C TRP A 398 -6.46 4.75 13.33
N GLU A 399 -7.72 4.82 12.86
CA GLU A 399 -8.30 6.02 12.26
C GLU A 399 -8.23 7.22 13.22
N ILE A 400 -8.63 7.01 14.48
CA ILE A 400 -8.59 8.05 15.52
C ILE A 400 -7.14 8.47 15.86
N SER A 401 -6.17 7.56 15.71
CA SER A 401 -4.77 7.84 15.98
C SER A 401 -4.08 8.67 14.88
N VAL A 402 -4.68 8.82 13.70
CA VAL A 402 -4.11 9.65 12.62
C VAL A 402 -4.18 11.14 13.03
N PRO A 403 -3.06 11.86 13.12
CA PRO A 403 -3.05 13.21 13.65
C PRO A 403 -3.80 14.21 12.78
N ALA A 404 -4.59 15.06 13.44
CA ALA A 404 -5.39 16.09 12.77
C ALA A 404 -4.56 17.08 11.94
N PHE A 405 -3.28 17.32 12.29
CA PHE A 405 -2.41 18.23 11.54
C PHE A 405 -2.08 17.74 10.13
N LEU A 406 -2.29 16.46 9.83
CA LEU A 406 -2.17 15.94 8.46
C LEU A 406 -3.33 16.37 7.57
N GLY A 407 -4.42 16.89 8.14
CA GLY A 407 -5.64 17.22 7.42
C GLY A 407 -6.22 16.01 6.68
N TRP A 408 -5.90 14.78 7.12
CA TRP A 408 -6.34 13.54 6.51
C TRP A 408 -7.70 13.14 7.05
N PHE A 409 -8.57 12.65 6.16
CA PHE A 409 -9.87 12.11 6.48
C PHE A 409 -10.08 10.83 5.67
N PRO A 410 -10.83 9.84 6.18
CA PRO A 410 -11.07 8.61 5.43
C PRO A 410 -12.01 8.84 4.24
N GLU A 411 -12.96 9.79 4.32
CA GLU A 411 -13.95 9.96 3.26
C GLU A 411 -13.32 10.45 1.93
N PRO A 412 -13.74 9.88 0.79
CA PRO A 412 -13.35 10.40 -0.52
C PRO A 412 -13.68 11.89 -0.69
N ASN A 413 -12.77 12.63 -1.32
CA ASN A 413 -12.81 14.09 -1.55
C ASN A 413 -12.81 14.95 -0.29
N ARG A 414 -12.55 14.38 0.89
CA ARG A 414 -12.43 15.12 2.14
C ARG A 414 -10.97 15.24 2.57
N GLY A 415 -10.64 16.37 3.18
CA GLY A 415 -9.30 16.63 3.69
C GLY A 415 -8.31 17.13 2.66
N MET A 416 -7.03 17.05 3.02
CA MET A 416 -5.93 17.37 2.13
C MET A 416 -5.84 16.36 0.99
N ILE A 417 -5.99 16.87 -0.24
CA ILE A 417 -5.77 16.10 -1.47
C ILE A 417 -4.26 16.06 -1.70
N SER A 418 -3.65 14.92 -1.41
CA SER A 418 -2.24 14.65 -1.67
C SER A 418 -2.07 13.18 -2.10
N PRO A 419 -1.07 12.84 -2.92
CA PRO A 419 -0.86 11.46 -3.37
C PRO A 419 -0.71 10.47 -2.21
N VAL A 420 0.05 10.85 -1.18
CA VAL A 420 0.25 10.02 0.02
C VAL A 420 -1.03 9.89 0.85
N GLY A 421 -1.82 10.97 0.96
CA GLY A 421 -3.11 10.94 1.65
C GLY A 421 -4.14 10.08 0.92
N ALA A 422 -4.22 10.19 -0.40
CA ALA A 422 -5.10 9.37 -1.25
C ALA A 422 -4.72 7.89 -1.17
N ARG A 423 -3.41 7.58 -1.24
CA ARG A 423 -2.89 6.22 -1.01
C ARG A 423 -3.31 5.67 0.35
N LEU A 424 -3.20 6.47 1.41
CA LEU A 424 -3.59 6.05 2.76
C LEU A 424 -5.10 5.78 2.86
N LYS A 425 -5.94 6.62 2.23
CA LYS A 425 -7.39 6.39 2.14
C LYS A 425 -7.72 5.08 1.42
N LEU A 426 -7.06 4.82 0.29
CA LEU A 426 -7.24 3.58 -0.46
C LEU A 426 -6.89 2.35 0.40
N LEU A 427 -5.76 2.40 1.12
CA LEU A 427 -5.38 1.32 2.02
C LEU A 427 -6.39 1.14 3.15
N TYR A 428 -6.94 2.22 3.70
CA TYR A 428 -7.92 2.16 4.78
C TYR A 428 -9.21 1.48 4.30
N TRP A 429 -9.74 1.91 3.16
CA TRP A 429 -10.95 1.30 2.59
C TRP A 429 -10.71 -0.11 2.09
N PHE A 430 -9.51 -0.41 1.56
CA PHE A 430 -9.10 -1.77 1.24
C PHE A 430 -9.08 -2.67 2.49
N ALA A 431 -8.61 -2.17 3.63
CA ALA A 431 -8.63 -2.92 4.89
C ALA A 431 -10.06 -3.23 5.34
N ARG A 432 -10.94 -2.20 5.34
CA ARG A 432 -12.35 -2.31 5.70
C ARG A 432 -13.09 -3.28 4.77
N PHE A 433 -12.83 -3.21 3.47
CA PHE A 433 -13.38 -4.13 2.48
C PHE A 433 -12.87 -5.55 2.71
N SER A 434 -11.55 -5.74 2.85
CA SER A 434 -10.92 -7.06 3.02
C SER A 434 -11.46 -7.82 4.23
N LEU A 435 -11.78 -7.12 5.32
CA LEU A 435 -12.36 -7.70 6.53
C LEU A 435 -13.70 -8.38 6.26
N PHE A 436 -14.53 -7.83 5.36
CA PHE A 436 -15.87 -8.32 5.04
C PHE A 436 -15.99 -8.94 3.64
N LYS A 437 -14.93 -8.91 2.84
CA LYS A 437 -14.86 -9.49 1.50
C LYS A 437 -15.35 -10.95 1.46
N PRO A 438 -14.99 -11.83 2.41
CA PRO A 438 -15.53 -13.19 2.48
C PRO A 438 -17.07 -13.24 2.54
N LEU A 439 -17.66 -12.39 3.38
CA LEU A 439 -19.11 -12.30 3.55
C LEU A 439 -19.78 -11.77 2.28
N VAL A 440 -19.22 -10.72 1.68
CA VAL A 440 -19.70 -10.16 0.42
C VAL A 440 -19.66 -11.21 -0.68
N ALA A 441 -18.57 -11.96 -0.80
CA ALA A 441 -18.43 -13.04 -1.78
C ALA A 441 -19.48 -14.14 -1.58
N ARG A 442 -19.74 -14.55 -0.33
CA ARG A 442 -20.77 -15.56 0.00
C ARG A 442 -22.17 -15.11 -0.41
N VAL A 443 -22.58 -13.90 -0.03
CA VAL A 443 -23.92 -13.37 -0.38
C VAL A 443 -24.11 -13.25 -1.88
N LEU A 444 -23.06 -12.87 -2.62
CA LEU A 444 -23.10 -12.75 -4.07
C LEU A 444 -23.05 -14.11 -4.79
N GLY A 445 -22.45 -15.13 -4.17
CA GLY A 445 -22.32 -16.48 -4.71
C GLY A 445 -23.55 -17.36 -4.46
N GLU A 446 -24.22 -17.17 -3.33
CA GLU A 446 -25.34 -18.00 -2.89
C GLU A 446 -26.67 -17.23 -2.99
N SER A 447 -27.49 -17.55 -4.00
CA SER A 447 -28.78 -16.90 -4.22
C SER A 447 -29.78 -17.09 -3.07
N SER A 448 -29.59 -18.11 -2.24
CA SER A 448 -30.40 -18.46 -1.06
C SER A 448 -29.79 -18.01 0.27
N CYS A 449 -28.75 -17.17 0.25
CA CYS A 449 -28.08 -16.72 1.48
C CYS A 449 -29.06 -15.91 2.35
N THR A 450 -29.31 -16.36 3.58
CA THR A 450 -30.08 -15.62 4.57
C THR A 450 -29.13 -15.03 5.60
N LEU A 451 -29.20 -13.71 5.79
CA LEU A 451 -28.35 -13.02 6.74
C LEU A 451 -29.16 -12.55 7.95
N PRO A 452 -28.68 -12.81 9.18
CA PRO A 452 -29.19 -12.15 10.37
C PRO A 452 -28.83 -10.65 10.35
N LEU A 453 -29.49 -9.84 11.18
CA LEU A 453 -29.29 -8.38 11.21
C LEU A 453 -27.81 -7.98 11.33
N LEU A 454 -27.06 -8.64 12.23
CA LEU A 454 -25.63 -8.40 12.41
C LEU A 454 -24.82 -8.71 11.14
N GLY A 455 -25.21 -9.75 10.40
CA GLY A 455 -24.63 -10.08 9.11
C GLY A 455 -24.97 -9.07 8.03
N TRP A 456 -26.16 -8.46 8.08
CA TRP A 456 -26.53 -7.40 7.16
C TRP A 456 -25.71 -6.13 7.38
N THR A 457 -25.45 -5.77 8.64
CA THR A 457 -24.55 -4.66 8.99
C THR A 457 -23.14 -4.92 8.46
N ALA A 458 -22.56 -6.09 8.72
CA ALA A 458 -21.24 -6.45 8.21
C ALA A 458 -21.15 -6.46 6.68
N PHE A 459 -22.19 -6.96 6.01
CA PHE A 459 -22.28 -6.95 4.55
C PHE A 459 -22.31 -5.52 4.00
N ARG A 460 -23.12 -4.63 4.60
CA ARG A 460 -23.18 -3.22 4.25
C ARG A 460 -21.83 -2.53 4.44
N GLU A 461 -21.14 -2.79 5.54
CA GLU A 461 -19.79 -2.25 5.80
C GLU A 461 -18.79 -2.70 4.73
N GLY A 462 -18.84 -3.98 4.33
CA GLY A 462 -18.03 -4.50 3.22
C GLY A 462 -18.31 -3.79 1.90
N LEU A 463 -19.59 -3.65 1.51
CA LEU A 463 -19.97 -2.93 0.29
C LEU A 463 -19.56 -1.46 0.32
N LEU A 464 -19.76 -0.79 1.46
CA LEU A 464 -19.37 0.61 1.63
C LEU A 464 -17.85 0.77 1.53
N GLY A 465 -17.09 -0.14 2.12
CA GLY A 465 -15.64 -0.17 1.98
C GLY A 465 -15.19 -0.29 0.53
N GLY A 466 -15.76 -1.23 -0.22
CA GLY A 466 -15.48 -1.38 -1.65
C GLY A 466 -15.89 -0.15 -2.48
N LEU A 467 -17.07 0.42 -2.21
CA LEU A 467 -17.56 1.61 -2.90
C LEU A 467 -16.66 2.83 -2.65
N ASN A 468 -16.28 3.09 -1.40
CA ASN A 468 -15.42 4.22 -1.05
C ASN A 468 -13.99 4.04 -1.57
N MET A 469 -13.49 2.80 -1.64
CA MET A 469 -12.23 2.50 -2.30
C MET A 469 -12.28 2.89 -3.79
N VAL A 470 -13.33 2.49 -4.52
CA VAL A 470 -13.52 2.86 -5.93
C VAL A 470 -13.68 4.36 -6.11
N LYS A 471 -14.48 5.02 -5.25
CA LYS A 471 -14.64 6.48 -5.27
C LYS A 471 -13.30 7.19 -5.07
N GLY A 472 -12.55 6.83 -4.03
CA GLY A 472 -11.23 7.42 -3.77
C GLY A 472 -10.26 7.20 -4.93
N ALA A 473 -10.29 6.03 -5.58
CA ALA A 473 -9.44 5.73 -6.72
C ALA A 473 -9.78 6.56 -7.96
N VAL A 474 -11.08 6.78 -8.22
CA VAL A 474 -11.55 7.51 -9.40
C VAL A 474 -11.51 9.02 -9.20
N GLU A 475 -11.90 9.50 -8.02
CA GLU A 475 -12.14 10.92 -7.76
C GLU A 475 -10.88 11.66 -7.28
N GLU A 476 -9.94 10.97 -6.61
CA GLU A 476 -8.74 11.62 -6.04
C GLU A 476 -7.48 11.46 -6.91
N GLU A 477 -7.63 10.97 -8.16
CA GLU A 477 -6.52 10.78 -9.13
C GLU A 477 -5.23 10.25 -8.48
N SER A 478 -5.37 9.22 -7.66
CA SER A 478 -4.23 8.65 -6.94
C SER A 478 -3.24 8.05 -7.95
N ASP A 479 -1.94 8.24 -7.72
CA ASP A 479 -0.89 7.49 -8.42
C ASP A 479 -0.95 6.04 -7.91
N ILE A 480 -1.91 5.29 -8.44
CA ILE A 480 -2.17 3.89 -8.10
C ILE A 480 -1.07 3.08 -8.76
N ASP A 481 -0.19 2.53 -7.92
CA ASP A 481 0.84 1.62 -8.38
C ASP A 481 0.25 0.28 -8.84
N VAL A 482 1.06 -0.53 -9.52
CA VAL A 482 0.61 -1.81 -10.11
C VAL A 482 0.04 -2.78 -9.08
N ILE A 483 0.60 -2.79 -7.87
CA ILE A 483 0.15 -3.67 -6.79
C ILE A 483 -1.19 -3.17 -6.25
N MET A 484 -1.31 -1.86 -6.00
CA MET A 484 -2.58 -1.27 -5.57
C MET A 484 -3.66 -1.37 -6.64
N GLY A 485 -3.31 -1.31 -7.92
CA GLY A 485 -4.26 -1.44 -9.03
C GLY A 485 -4.79 -2.86 -9.23
N ASN A 486 -4.04 -3.89 -8.80
CA ASN A 486 -4.51 -5.27 -8.80
C ASN A 486 -5.52 -5.56 -7.68
N ARG A 487 -5.36 -4.88 -6.54
CA ARG A 487 -6.17 -5.04 -5.32
C ARG A 487 -7.53 -4.37 -5.44
#